data_AF-A0AAD5H0H3-F1
#
_entry.id   AF-A0AAD5H0H3-F1
#
_cell.length_a   1.000
_cell.length_b   1.000
_cell.length_c   1.000
_cell.angle_alpha   90.00
_cell.angle_beta   90.00
_cell.angle_gamma   90.00
#
_symmetry.space_group_name_H-M   'P 1'
#
loop_
_entity.id
_entity.type
_entity.pdbx_description
1 polymer ?
#
loop_
_entity_poly.entity_id
_entity_poly.type
_entity_poly.pdbx_seq_one_letter_code
_entity_poly.pdbx_strand_id
1 'polypeptide(L)'
;MIPAIAICCRGRVARAARADGSIVTLGPQRRHPLQAAERRSARRASIDPLPLPGEQGLCIGSVFSISASNGVDTARRLTLLGFCYSAEQLFERVEDTVLARGGEVWETHTQLKSGVHECLKMSVAIPYLFGVPPEFEHLKAGIKTGGGIIDRIEQQWFIF
;
A
#
# COMPACT_ATOMS: atom_id res chain seq x y z
N MET A 1 -23.54 -58.46 27.82
CA MET A 1 -22.54 -57.55 28.42
C MET A 1 -22.48 -56.29 27.58
N ILE A 2 -23.09 -55.20 28.04
CA ILE A 2 -23.10 -53.91 27.32
C ILE A 2 -21.97 -53.06 27.92
N PRO A 3 -20.99 -52.57 27.14
CA PRO A 3 -19.88 -51.80 27.68
C PRO A 3 -20.34 -50.40 28.10
N ALA A 4 -19.81 -49.93 29.23
CA ALA A 4 -20.13 -48.63 29.81
C ALA A 4 -19.56 -47.49 28.95
N ILE A 5 -20.44 -46.59 28.49
CA ILE A 5 -20.06 -45.36 27.77
C ILE A 5 -19.84 -44.26 28.82
N ALA A 6 -18.61 -43.77 28.94
CA ALA A 6 -18.31 -42.61 29.77
C ALA A 6 -18.62 -41.32 29.00
N ILE A 7 -19.60 -40.55 29.45
CA ILE A 7 -20.01 -39.27 28.85
C ILE A 7 -19.55 -38.15 29.78
N CYS A 8 -18.64 -37.30 29.30
CA CYS A 8 -18.23 -36.09 30.02
C CYS A 8 -18.87 -34.86 29.36
N CYS A 9 -19.79 -34.21 30.07
CA CYS A 9 -20.48 -33.02 29.59
C CYS A 9 -19.84 -31.75 30.17
N ARG A 10 -19.31 -30.87 29.31
CA ARG A 10 -19.00 -29.47 29.64
C ARG A 10 -19.65 -28.55 28.60
N GLY A 11 -20.75 -27.90 28.95
CA GLY A 11 -21.51 -27.02 28.05
C GLY A 11 -22.31 -27.78 26.99
N ARG A 12 -22.70 -27.12 25.87
CA ARG A 12 -23.52 -27.68 24.77
C ARG A 12 -22.78 -28.64 23.83
N VAL A 13 -21.65 -29.20 24.26
CA VAL A 13 -20.83 -30.11 23.45
C VAL A 13 -20.56 -31.36 24.28
N ALA A 14 -21.02 -32.51 23.80
CA ALA A 14 -20.76 -33.80 24.41
C ALA A 14 -19.64 -34.51 23.65
N ARG A 15 -18.70 -35.13 24.36
CA ARG A 15 -17.72 -36.05 23.76
C ARG A 15 -18.01 -37.46 24.24
N ALA A 16 -18.18 -38.38 23.30
CA ALA A 16 -18.40 -39.79 23.56
C ALA A 16 -17.20 -40.59 23.07
N ALA A 17 -16.64 -41.44 23.94
CA ALA A 17 -15.58 -42.37 23.58
C ALA A 17 -16.20 -43.73 23.23
N ARG A 18 -15.85 -44.29 22.07
CA ARG A 18 -16.22 -45.64 21.66
C ARG A 18 -15.20 -46.67 22.17
N ALA A 19 -15.58 -47.94 22.18
CA ALA A 19 -14.74 -49.05 22.65
C ALA A 19 -13.48 -49.29 21.79
N ASP A 20 -13.41 -48.70 20.60
CA ASP A 20 -12.25 -48.68 19.69
C ASP A 20 -11.25 -47.54 20.01
N GLY A 21 -11.48 -46.78 21.07
CA GLY A 21 -10.65 -45.62 21.46
C GLY A 21 -10.92 -44.35 20.66
N SER A 22 -11.87 -44.36 19.72
CA SER A 22 -12.23 -43.17 18.94
C SER A 22 -13.14 -42.23 19.74
N ILE A 23 -12.80 -40.94 19.78
CA ILE A 23 -13.57 -39.91 20.47
C ILE A 23 -14.41 -39.14 19.46
N VAL A 24 -15.74 -39.25 19.57
CA VAL A 24 -16.69 -38.53 18.72
C VAL A 24 -17.24 -37.32 19.47
N THR A 25 -17.14 -36.14 18.88
CA THR A 25 -17.69 -34.90 19.44
C THR A 25 -19.06 -34.63 18.83
N LEU A 26 -20.11 -34.59 19.66
CA LEU A 26 -21.49 -34.33 19.27
C LEU A 26 -21.91 -32.94 19.74
N GLY A 27 -22.24 -32.07 18.79
CA GLY A 27 -22.68 -30.68 19.03
C GLY A 27 -22.40 -29.78 17.82
N PRO A 28 -23.02 -28.58 17.72
CA PRO A 28 -22.78 -27.66 16.62
C PRO A 28 -21.30 -27.23 16.59
N GLN A 29 -20.58 -27.68 15.57
CA GLN A 29 -19.20 -27.31 15.33
C GLN A 29 -19.14 -25.81 15.06
N ARG A 30 -18.61 -25.03 16.01
CA ARG A 30 -18.22 -23.64 15.70
C ARG A 30 -17.17 -23.74 14.58
N ARG A 31 -17.50 -23.21 13.40
CA ARG A 31 -16.60 -23.15 12.25
C ARG A 31 -15.33 -22.44 12.69
N HIS A 32 -14.20 -23.15 12.65
CA HIS A 32 -12.92 -22.58 13.03
C HIS A 32 -12.61 -21.46 12.02
N PRO A 33 -12.31 -20.23 12.46
CA PRO A 33 -12.06 -19.09 11.55
C PRO A 33 -10.92 -19.36 10.56
N LEU A 34 -10.00 -20.26 10.89
CA LEU A 34 -8.93 -20.72 10.00
C LEU A 34 -9.46 -21.45 8.74
N GLN A 35 -10.53 -22.24 8.83
CA GLN A 35 -11.09 -22.93 7.64
C GLN A 35 -11.78 -21.97 6.67
N ALA A 36 -12.27 -20.81 7.16
CA ALA A 36 -12.79 -19.76 6.30
C ALA A 36 -11.67 -18.99 5.58
N ALA A 37 -10.52 -18.83 6.23
CA ALA A 37 -9.32 -18.24 5.64
C ALA A 37 -8.74 -19.13 4.53
N GLU A 38 -8.63 -20.45 4.76
CA GLU A 38 -8.15 -21.41 3.77
C GLU A 38 -8.99 -21.42 2.49
N ARG A 39 -10.32 -21.32 2.61
CA ARG A 39 -11.22 -21.23 1.45
C ARG A 39 -11.09 -19.92 0.68
N ARG A 40 -10.80 -18.79 1.35
CA ARG A 40 -10.49 -17.52 0.67
C ARG A 40 -9.16 -17.60 -0.09
N SER A 41 -8.16 -18.27 0.47
CA SER A 41 -6.87 -18.52 -0.18
C SER A 41 -7.03 -19.43 -1.41
N ALA A 42 -7.81 -20.50 -1.30
CA ALA A 42 -8.11 -21.39 -2.42
C ALA A 42 -8.87 -20.69 -3.56
N ARG A 43 -9.79 -19.77 -3.24
CA ARG A 43 -10.52 -18.97 -4.24
C ARG A 43 -9.65 -17.88 -4.89
N ARG A 44 -8.56 -17.45 -4.23
CA ARG A 44 -7.52 -16.59 -4.83
C ARG A 44 -6.58 -17.38 -5.75
N ALA A 45 -6.38 -18.67 -5.49
CA ALA A 45 -5.55 -19.54 -6.33
C ALA A 45 -6.23 -19.93 -7.65
N SER A 46 -7.55 -19.78 -7.76
CA SER A 46 -8.32 -19.97 -9.00
C SER A 46 -8.56 -18.69 -9.79
N ILE A 47 -7.91 -17.58 -9.41
CA ILE A 47 -7.88 -16.36 -10.21
C ILE A 47 -6.68 -16.55 -11.13
N ASP A 48 -6.87 -16.33 -12.43
CA ASP A 48 -5.77 -16.27 -13.39
C ASP A 48 -4.60 -15.46 -12.78
N PRO A 49 -3.34 -15.89 -12.96
CA PRO A 49 -2.21 -15.15 -12.43
C PRO A 49 -2.35 -13.69 -12.85
N LEU A 50 -2.22 -12.77 -11.89
CA LEU A 50 -2.21 -11.34 -12.18
C LEU A 50 -1.21 -11.13 -13.33
N PRO A 51 -1.60 -10.39 -14.38
CA PRO A 51 -0.77 -10.23 -15.57
C PRO A 51 0.63 -9.76 -15.15
N LEU A 52 1.66 -10.32 -15.78
CA LEU A 52 3.04 -9.97 -15.46
C LEU A 52 3.25 -8.46 -15.73
N PRO A 53 4.19 -7.79 -15.05
CA PRO A 53 4.43 -6.36 -15.24
C PRO A 53 4.72 -5.95 -16.70
N GLY A 54 5.17 -6.88 -17.56
CA GLY A 54 5.35 -6.66 -18.99
C GLY A 54 4.11 -6.92 -19.86
N GLU A 55 3.08 -7.57 -19.31
CA GLU A 55 1.79 -7.89 -19.96
C GLU A 55 0.70 -6.88 -19.59
N GLN A 56 0.91 -6.16 -18.48
CA GLN A 56 0.12 -4.98 -18.12
C GLN A 56 0.51 -3.85 -19.09
N GLY A 57 -0.17 -3.79 -20.25
CA GLY A 57 -0.06 -2.65 -21.15
C GLY A 57 -0.25 -1.36 -20.37
N LEU A 58 0.62 -0.36 -20.62
CA LEU A 58 0.72 0.93 -19.94
C LEU A 58 -0.63 1.45 -19.39
N CYS A 59 -0.95 1.13 -18.15
CA CYS A 59 -2.04 1.74 -17.44
C CYS A 59 -1.52 3.09 -16.97
N ILE A 60 -1.72 4.15 -17.76
CA ILE A 60 -1.49 5.53 -17.32
C ILE A 60 -2.55 5.81 -16.24
N GLY A 61 -2.27 5.39 -15.01
CA GLY A 61 -3.24 5.36 -13.91
C GLY A 61 -3.49 6.74 -13.33
N SER A 62 -2.45 7.58 -13.26
CA SER A 62 -2.57 8.91 -12.64
C SER A 62 -1.47 9.85 -13.11
N VAL A 63 -1.75 11.16 -13.00
CA VAL A 63 -0.76 12.22 -13.22
C VAL A 63 -0.32 12.77 -11.86
N PHE A 64 0.97 13.04 -11.68
CA PHE A 64 1.46 13.65 -10.46
C PHE A 64 2.12 15.01 -10.70
N SER A 65 2.08 15.83 -9.65
CA SER A 65 2.75 17.12 -9.55
C SER A 65 3.30 17.26 -8.13
N ILE A 66 4.61 17.04 -7.97
CA ILE A 66 5.29 17.12 -6.68
C ILE A 66 6.14 18.39 -6.66
N SER A 67 5.77 19.35 -5.81
CA SER A 67 6.51 20.60 -5.61
C SER A 67 7.37 20.50 -4.36
N ALA A 68 8.68 20.63 -4.52
CA ALA A 68 9.65 20.65 -3.44
C ALA A 68 10.16 22.08 -3.19
N SER A 69 10.25 22.44 -1.91
CA SER A 69 10.90 23.65 -1.42
C SER A 69 11.91 23.28 -0.32
N ASN A 70 12.75 24.23 0.09
CA ASN A 70 13.71 24.01 1.19
C ASN A 70 13.11 24.24 2.59
N GLY A 71 11.82 24.54 2.68
CA GLY A 71 11.13 24.83 3.95
C GLY A 71 11.30 26.26 4.50
N VAL A 72 12.26 27.03 4.00
CA VAL A 72 12.61 28.36 4.51
C VAL A 72 12.42 29.46 3.47
N ASP A 73 12.81 29.17 2.23
CA ASP A 73 12.78 30.07 1.10
C ASP A 73 11.61 29.70 0.19
N THR A 74 10.61 30.59 0.13
CA THR A 74 9.48 30.46 -0.78
C THR A 74 9.79 30.93 -2.20
N ALA A 75 10.91 31.65 -2.39
CA ALA A 75 11.32 32.18 -3.69
C ALA A 75 11.88 31.09 -4.62
N ARG A 76 12.32 29.95 -4.06
CA ARG A 76 12.92 28.84 -4.83
C ARG A 76 12.08 27.59 -4.71
N ARG A 77 11.57 27.11 -5.83
CA ARG A 77 10.72 25.92 -5.91
C ARG A 77 11.13 25.02 -7.06
N LEU A 78 11.18 23.72 -6.79
CA LEU A 78 11.40 22.66 -7.78
C LEU A 78 10.10 21.87 -7.93
N THR A 79 9.53 21.79 -9.12
CA THR A 79 8.31 21.02 -9.37
C THR A 79 8.59 19.88 -10.34
N LEU A 80 8.32 18.64 -9.92
CA LEU A 80 8.42 17.45 -10.73
C LEU A 80 7.03 17.03 -11.20
N LEU A 81 6.90 16.89 -12.52
CA LEU A 81 5.66 16.54 -13.20
C LEU A 81 5.86 15.22 -13.93
N GLY A 82 4.82 14.38 -13.92
CA GLY A 82 4.90 13.11 -14.60
C GLY A 82 3.69 12.22 -14.42
N PHE A 83 3.89 10.94 -14.71
CA PHE A 83 2.86 9.92 -14.68
C PHE A 83 3.22 8.84 -13.69
N CYS A 84 2.24 8.24 -13.03
CA CYS A 84 2.47 7.09 -12.17
C CYS A 84 1.39 6.02 -12.37
N TYR A 85 1.74 4.81 -11.95
CA TYR A 85 0.82 3.67 -11.99
C TYR A 85 -0.27 3.75 -10.91
N SER A 86 0.09 4.20 -9.70
CA SER A 86 -0.81 4.40 -8.56
C SER A 86 -0.43 5.67 -7.81
N ALA A 87 -1.39 6.56 -7.57
CA ALA A 87 -1.19 7.77 -6.78
C ALA A 87 -0.90 7.45 -5.30
N GLU A 88 -1.63 6.50 -4.70
CA GLU A 88 -1.43 6.08 -3.31
C GLU A 88 -0.02 5.51 -3.10
N GLN A 89 0.43 4.60 -3.97
CA GLN A 89 1.76 4.01 -3.84
C GLN A 89 2.87 5.05 -4.05
N LEU A 90 2.69 5.96 -5.02
CA LEU A 90 3.64 7.04 -5.23
C LEU A 90 3.70 7.97 -4.02
N PHE A 91 2.54 8.29 -3.43
CA PHE A 91 2.45 9.12 -2.23
C PHE A 91 3.23 8.51 -1.06
N GLU A 92 2.93 7.27 -0.68
CA GLU A 92 3.61 6.58 0.43
C GLU A 92 5.12 6.57 0.23
N ARG A 93 5.57 6.21 -0.98
CA ARG A 93 7.00 6.09 -1.25
C ARG A 93 7.74 7.42 -1.22
N VAL A 94 7.10 8.49 -1.70
CA VAL A 94 7.70 9.81 -1.68
C VAL A 94 7.67 10.40 -0.27
N GLU A 95 6.59 10.19 0.49
CA GLU A 95 6.50 10.58 1.90
C GLU A 95 7.64 9.95 2.71
N ASP A 96 7.84 8.62 2.60
CA ASP A 96 8.95 7.91 3.23
C ASP A 96 10.31 8.52 2.87
N THR A 97 10.49 8.87 1.59
CA THR A 97 11.75 9.44 1.08
C THR A 97 12.00 10.83 1.66
N VAL A 98 10.96 11.66 1.77
CA VAL A 98 11.03 13.01 2.33
C VAL A 98 11.31 12.97 3.82
N LEU A 99 10.57 12.14 4.57
CA LEU A 99 10.76 11.95 6.02
C LEU A 99 12.15 11.40 6.35
N ALA A 100 12.66 10.45 5.56
CA ALA A 100 14.00 9.91 5.75
C ALA A 100 15.12 10.95 5.62
N ARG A 101 14.85 12.09 4.95
CA ARG A 101 15.77 13.22 4.80
C ARG A 101 15.52 14.36 5.79
N GLY A 102 14.62 14.15 6.75
CA GLY A 102 14.21 15.18 7.70
C GLY A 102 13.35 16.28 7.07
N GLY A 103 12.74 15.98 5.92
CA GLY A 103 11.73 16.84 5.30
C GLY A 103 10.34 16.61 5.85
N GLU A 104 9.41 17.42 5.36
CA GLU A 104 8.00 17.43 5.75
C GLU A 104 7.11 17.49 4.50
N VAL A 105 5.94 16.86 4.56
CA VAL A 105 4.90 17.00 3.54
C VAL A 105 3.90 18.07 4.02
N TRP A 106 3.82 19.19 3.30
CA TRP A 106 2.99 20.33 3.69
C TRP A 106 1.56 20.23 3.20
N GLU A 107 1.39 19.67 2.00
CA GLU A 107 0.08 19.66 1.35
C GLU A 107 -0.01 18.45 0.44
N THR A 108 -1.10 17.70 0.57
CA THR A 108 -1.41 16.57 -0.29
C THR A 108 -2.84 16.71 -0.76
N HIS A 109 -3.02 16.78 -2.08
CA HIS A 109 -4.32 16.81 -2.73
C HIS A 109 -4.40 15.70 -3.75
N THR A 110 -5.35 14.79 -3.53
CA THR A 110 -5.76 13.81 -4.52
C THR A 110 -7.01 14.33 -5.20
N GLN A 111 -6.91 14.63 -6.50
CA GLN A 111 -8.03 15.14 -7.30
C GLN A 111 -8.44 14.12 -8.35
N LEU A 112 -9.73 13.79 -8.40
CA LEU A 112 -10.33 13.05 -9.51
C LEU A 112 -10.73 14.07 -10.59
N LYS A 113 -9.93 14.20 -11.64
CA LYS A 113 -10.23 15.12 -12.76
C LYS A 113 -11.28 14.56 -13.71
N SER A 114 -11.33 13.24 -13.83
CA SER A 114 -12.41 12.50 -14.46
C SER A 114 -12.71 11.29 -13.58
N GLY A 115 -13.83 10.60 -13.78
CA GLY A 115 -14.19 9.41 -12.97
C GLY A 115 -13.16 8.27 -12.97
N VAL A 116 -12.09 8.38 -13.76
CA VAL A 116 -10.98 7.42 -13.84
C VAL A 116 -9.61 8.08 -13.67
N HIS A 117 -9.44 9.37 -14.00
CA HIS A 117 -8.13 10.04 -13.90
C HIS A 117 -7.94 10.69 -12.53
N GLU A 118 -7.11 10.05 -11.73
CA GLU A 118 -6.59 10.58 -10.48
C GLU A 118 -5.36 11.48 -10.73
N CYS A 119 -5.24 12.54 -9.94
CA CYS A 119 -4.15 13.48 -9.99
C CYS A 119 -3.60 13.71 -8.58
N LEU A 120 -2.36 13.29 -8.35
CA LEU A 120 -1.64 13.53 -7.09
C LEU A 120 -0.92 14.88 -7.16
N LYS A 121 -1.34 15.84 -6.34
CA LYS A 121 -0.61 17.07 -6.11
C LYS A 121 -0.04 17.03 -4.72
N MET A 122 1.26 17.20 -4.60
CA MET A 122 1.94 17.15 -3.32
C MET A 122 2.95 18.28 -3.21
N SER A 123 3.01 18.92 -2.05
CA SER A 123 3.97 19.95 -1.72
C SER A 123 4.83 19.45 -0.56
N VAL A 124 6.14 19.42 -0.76
CA VAL A 124 7.11 18.89 0.20
C VAL A 124 8.17 19.93 0.52
N ALA A 125 8.66 19.91 1.75
CA ALA A 125 9.81 20.66 2.22
C ALA A 125 10.95 19.69 2.50
N ILE A 126 12.11 19.90 1.86
CA ILE A 126 13.28 19.05 2.02
C ILE A 126 14.46 19.93 2.43
N PRO A 127 15.09 19.70 3.60
CA PRO A 127 16.31 20.39 3.99
C PRO A 127 17.39 20.19 2.93
N TYR A 128 18.19 21.22 2.67
CA TYR A 128 19.29 21.16 1.70
C TYR A 128 18.87 20.69 0.30
N LEU A 129 17.63 20.96 -0.12
CA LEU A 129 17.10 20.61 -1.45
C LEU A 129 18.06 21.03 -2.59
N PHE A 130 18.63 22.23 -2.47
CA PHE A 130 19.60 22.81 -3.42
C PHE A 130 21.05 22.80 -2.88
N GLY A 131 21.34 21.95 -1.88
CA GLY A 131 22.65 21.82 -1.26
C GLY A 131 23.66 21.05 -2.13
N VAL A 132 24.83 20.75 -1.55
CA VAL A 132 25.87 19.94 -2.18
C VAL A 132 26.24 18.79 -1.24
N PRO A 133 25.94 17.52 -1.59
CA PRO A 133 25.16 17.07 -2.75
C PRO A 133 23.67 17.45 -2.65
N PRO A 134 22.97 17.61 -3.80
CA PRO A 134 21.58 18.05 -3.80
C PRO A 134 20.61 16.95 -3.36
N GLU A 135 19.77 17.24 -2.36
CA GLU A 135 18.82 16.26 -1.83
C GLU A 135 17.64 15.95 -2.78
N PHE A 136 17.40 16.79 -3.81
CA PHE A 136 16.35 16.51 -4.79
C PHE A 136 16.61 15.24 -5.63
N GLU A 137 17.86 14.79 -5.76
CA GLU A 137 18.18 13.54 -6.48
C GLU A 137 17.61 12.32 -5.73
N HIS A 138 17.55 12.37 -4.40
CA HIS A 138 16.88 11.34 -3.60
C HIS A 138 15.38 11.37 -3.80
N LEU A 139 14.77 12.55 -3.86
CA LEU A 139 13.35 12.70 -4.20
C LEU A 139 13.04 12.09 -5.58
N LYS A 140 13.89 12.37 -6.57
CA LYS A 140 13.79 11.80 -7.92
C LYS A 140 13.90 10.27 -7.92
N ALA A 141 14.82 9.72 -7.11
CA ALA A 141 14.96 8.28 -6.92
C ALA A 141 13.70 7.69 -6.24
N GLY A 142 13.18 8.33 -5.20
CA GLY A 142 11.95 7.95 -4.51
C GLY A 142 10.76 7.85 -5.48
N ILE A 143 10.56 8.87 -6.31
CA ILE A 143 9.52 8.91 -7.35
C ILE A 143 9.67 7.71 -8.31
N LYS A 144 10.88 7.45 -8.81
CA LYS A 144 11.13 6.31 -9.71
C LYS A 144 10.86 4.96 -9.03
N THR A 145 11.27 4.79 -7.78
CA THR A 145 11.01 3.56 -7.02
C THR A 145 9.53 3.38 -6.66
N GLY A 146 8.77 4.47 -6.55
CA GLY A 146 7.33 4.47 -6.35
C GLY A 146 6.51 4.24 -7.62
N GLY A 147 7.16 3.89 -8.74
CA GLY A 147 6.49 3.66 -10.03
C GLY A 147 6.13 4.93 -10.78
N GLY A 148 6.74 6.07 -10.41
CA GLY A 148 6.60 7.35 -11.10
C GLY A 148 7.61 7.52 -12.25
N ILE A 149 7.11 7.98 -13.40
CA ILE A 149 7.89 8.39 -14.55
C ILE A 149 7.84 9.92 -14.61
N ILE A 150 9.01 10.56 -14.48
CA ILE A 150 9.14 12.02 -14.52
C ILE A 150 9.21 12.45 -15.99
N ASP A 151 8.25 13.28 -16.40
CA ASP A 151 8.18 13.86 -17.74
C ASP A 151 8.92 15.20 -17.79
N ARG A 152 8.69 16.06 -16.80
CA ARG A 152 9.24 17.42 -16.75
C ARG A 152 9.67 17.80 -15.33
N ILE A 153 10.75 18.57 -15.26
CA ILE A 153 11.21 19.23 -14.03
C ILE A 153 11.22 20.73 -14.29
N GLU A 154 10.46 21.46 -13.48
CA GLU A 154 10.37 22.92 -13.54
C GLU A 154 11.09 23.52 -12.33
N GLN A 155 11.89 24.55 -12.58
CA GLN A 155 12.61 25.29 -11.55
C GLN A 155 12.13 26.74 -11.58
N GLN A 156 11.55 27.20 -10.48
CA GLN A 156 11.05 28.55 -10.33
C GLN A 156 11.88 29.29 -9.28
N TRP A 157 12.45 30.42 -9.70
CA TRP A 157 13.29 31.28 -8.88
C TRP A 157 12.74 32.70 -9.01
N PHE A 158 12.10 33.19 -7.95
CA PHE A 158 11.67 34.58 -7.89
C PHE A 158 12.86 35.45 -7.47
N ILE A 159 13.20 36.43 -8.31
CA ILE A 159 14.18 37.46 -8.02
C ILE A 159 13.37 38.71 -7.70
N PHE A 160 13.50 39.23 -6.49
CA PHE A 160 12.88 40.49 -6.06
C PHE A 160 13.82 41.67 -6.34
#